data_AF-A0A9C9ELK1-F1
#
_entry.id   AF-A0A9C9ELK1-F1
#
_cell.length_a   1.000
_cell.length_b   1.000
_cell.length_c   1.000
_cell.angle_alpha   90.00
_cell.angle_beta   90.00
_cell.angle_gamma   90.00
#
_symmetry.space_group_name_H-M   'P 1'
#
loop_
_entity.id
_entity.type
_entity.pdbx_description
1 polymer ?
#
loop_
_entity_poly.entity_id
_entity_poly.type
_entity_poly.pdbx_seq_one_letter_code
_entity_poly.pdbx_strand_id
1 'polypeptide(L)'
;MINYFLVTAPFGIEPAKYQALAVIPNYLLVLGAVLLWLAFIVLGIIARRYEIVLGERTNWQFMIFAPTGILLFALIQLFYCGLGGKMMLPKGGTNYLAYGLFFISGILSLIANLRFYGVTKGG
;
A
#
# COMPACT_ATOMS: atom_id res chain seq x y z
N MET A 1 28.94 -4.70 -19.04
CA MET A 1 28.11 -3.49 -18.89
C MET A 1 27.22 -3.65 -17.67
N ILE A 2 27.81 -3.52 -16.48
CA ILE A 2 27.15 -3.59 -15.16
C ILE A 2 27.72 -2.41 -14.37
N ASN A 3 27.10 -1.24 -14.53
CA ASN A 3 27.38 -0.02 -13.76
C ASN A 3 26.18 0.24 -12.85
N TYR A 4 25.82 -0.75 -12.03
CA TYR A 4 24.74 -0.62 -11.06
C TYR A 4 25.36 -0.32 -9.69
N PHE A 5 24.83 0.71 -9.02
CA PHE A 5 25.05 1.10 -7.62
C PHE A 5 26.11 2.15 -7.23
N LEU A 6 27.00 2.59 -8.12
CA LEU A 6 27.87 3.76 -7.84
C LEU A 6 27.38 5.02 -8.56
N VAL A 7 26.06 5.19 -8.61
CA VAL A 7 25.43 6.44 -9.06
C VAL A 7 25.69 7.47 -7.97
N THR A 8 26.44 8.51 -8.35
CA THR A 8 26.61 9.76 -7.61
C THR A 8 25.37 10.08 -6.80
N ALA A 9 25.48 10.10 -5.47
CA ALA A 9 24.34 10.49 -4.68
C ALA A 9 23.92 11.90 -5.12
N PRO A 10 22.65 12.10 -5.52
CA PRO A 10 22.19 13.45 -5.74
C PRO A 10 22.31 14.22 -4.40
N PHE A 11 22.50 15.54 -4.47
CA PHE A 11 22.58 16.43 -3.31
C PHE A 11 23.91 16.41 -2.50
N GLY A 12 25.00 15.88 -3.05
CA GLY A 12 26.34 16.02 -2.44
C GLY A 12 26.55 15.24 -1.14
N ILE A 13 25.70 14.24 -0.89
CA ILE A 13 25.79 13.33 0.26
C ILE A 13 26.56 12.07 -0.09
N GLU A 14 27.03 11.35 0.93
CA GLU A 14 27.70 10.07 0.72
C GLU A 14 26.73 9.02 0.13
N PRO A 15 27.15 8.20 -0.85
CA PRO A 15 26.29 7.19 -1.48
C PRO A 15 25.64 6.23 -0.48
N ALA A 16 26.38 5.78 0.54
CA ALA A 16 25.84 4.91 1.59
C ALA A 16 24.69 5.57 2.37
N LYS A 17 24.83 6.88 2.66
CA LYS A 17 23.81 7.67 3.35
C LYS A 17 22.57 7.87 2.50
N TYR A 18 22.72 8.08 1.19
CA TYR A 18 21.59 8.16 0.26
C TYR A 18 20.81 6.84 0.17
N GLN A 19 21.52 5.70 0.11
CA GLN A 19 20.89 4.38 0.09
C GLN A 19 20.04 4.14 1.36
N ALA A 20 20.59 4.45 2.53
CA ALA A 20 19.91 4.27 3.81
C ALA A 20 18.69 5.19 3.99
N LEU A 21 18.76 6.43 3.50
CA LEU A 21 17.70 7.43 3.72
C LEU A 21 16.59 7.41 2.67
N ALA A 22 16.91 7.05 1.43
CA ALA A 22 15.98 7.18 0.32
C ALA A 22 15.64 5.84 -0.33
N VAL A 23 16.65 5.07 -0.73
CA VAL A 23 16.42 3.88 -1.55
C VAL A 23 15.75 2.78 -0.74
N ILE A 24 16.37 2.37 0.37
CA ILE A 24 15.86 1.27 1.21
C ILE A 24 14.45 1.59 1.75
N PRO A 25 14.18 2.77 2.34
CA PRO A 25 12.84 3.08 2.86
C PRO A 25 11.77 3.11 1.77
N ASN A 26 12.08 3.60 0.56
CA ASN A 26 11.12 3.61 -0.54
C ASN A 26 10.72 2.19 -0.98
N TYR A 27 11.69 1.28 -1.09
CA TYR A 27 11.39 -0.12 -1.42
C TYR A 27 10.63 -0.82 -0.28
N LEU A 28 11.01 -0.58 0.98
CA LEU A 28 10.28 -1.12 2.13
C LEU A 28 8.84 -0.61 2.19
N LEU A 29 8.62 0.66 1.87
CA LEU A 29 7.28 1.26 1.85
C LEU A 29 6.41 0.63 0.76
N VAL A 30 6.95 0.43 -0.45
CA VAL A 30 6.24 -0.26 -1.54
C VAL A 30 5.94 -1.71 -1.15
N LEU A 31 6.92 -2.42 -0.60
CA LEU A 31 6.76 -3.81 -0.17
C LEU A 31 5.71 -3.94 0.93
N GLY A 32 5.75 -3.05 1.93
CA GLY A 32 4.77 -3.00 3.02
C GLY A 32 3.36 -2.72 2.51
N ALA A 33 3.20 -1.80 1.56
CA ALA A 33 1.91 -1.49 0.95
C ALA A 33 1.33 -2.69 0.17
N VAL A 34 2.17 -3.42 -0.58
CA VAL A 34 1.76 -4.65 -1.29
C VAL A 34 1.37 -5.75 -0.32
N LEU A 35 2.15 -5.99 0.74
CA LEU A 35 1.83 -6.99 1.76
C LEU A 35 0.53 -6.65 2.49
N LEU A 36 0.31 -5.38 2.84
CA LEU A 36 -0.92 -4.92 3.46
C LEU A 36 -2.13 -5.13 2.54
N TRP A 37 -2.00 -4.83 1.25
CA TRP A 37 -3.04 -5.08 0.25
C TRP A 37 -3.39 -6.57 0.15
N LEU A 38 -2.38 -7.45 0.09
CA LEU A 38 -2.58 -8.91 0.09
C LEU A 38 -3.28 -9.40 1.36
N ALA A 39 -2.91 -8.85 2.53
CA ALA A 39 -3.55 -9.19 3.80
C ALA A 39 -5.06 -8.90 3.78
N PHE A 40 -5.49 -7.76 3.22
CA PHE A 40 -6.90 -7.44 3.08
C PHE A 40 -7.64 -8.36 2.08
N ILE A 41 -6.97 -8.82 1.02
CA ILE A 41 -7.54 -9.84 0.13
C ILE A 41 -7.80 -11.14 0.88
N VAL A 42 -6.82 -11.61 1.66
CA VAL A 42 -6.98 -12.83 2.47
C VAL A 42 -8.12 -12.66 3.46
N LEU A 43 -8.24 -11.51 4.12
CA LEU A 43 -9.36 -11.21 5.01
C LEU A 43 -10.71 -11.24 4.28
N GLY A 44 -10.80 -10.69 3.08
CA GLY A 44 -12.01 -10.77 2.25
C GLY A 44 -12.36 -12.21 1.84
N ILE A 45 -11.38 -13.05 1.54
CA ILE A 45 -11.60 -14.49 1.26
C ILE A 45 -12.11 -15.21 2.52
N ILE A 46 -11.57 -14.89 3.69
CA ILE A 46 -12.05 -15.43 4.97
C ILE A 46 -13.50 -14.98 5.20
N ALA A 47 -13.81 -13.70 5.03
CA ALA A 47 -15.16 -13.18 5.18
C ALA A 47 -16.18 -13.90 4.27
N ARG A 48 -15.81 -14.18 3.02
CA ARG A 48 -16.65 -14.97 2.11
C ARG A 48 -16.95 -16.37 2.64
N ARG A 49 -15.97 -17.03 3.27
CA ARG A 49 -16.18 -18.35 3.90
C ARG A 49 -17.12 -18.25 5.10
N TYR A 50 -16.97 -17.20 5.91
CA TYR A 50 -17.87 -16.94 7.04
C TYR A 50 -19.31 -16.73 6.58
N GLU A 51 -19.53 -15.97 5.50
CA GLU A 51 -20.87 -15.76 4.92
C GLU A 51 -21.54 -17.06 4.47
N ILE A 52 -20.78 -17.98 3.87
CA ILE A 52 -21.31 -19.28 3.44
C ILE A 52 -21.68 -20.15 4.65
N VAL A 53 -20.89 -20.09 5.73
CA VAL A 53 -21.08 -20.95 6.92
C VAL A 53 -22.16 -20.41 7.86
N LEU A 54 -22.21 -19.09 8.07
CA LEU A 54 -23.14 -18.44 9.02
C LEU A 54 -24.42 -17.92 8.35
N GLY A 55 -24.47 -17.84 7.02
CA GLY A 55 -25.62 -17.31 6.29
C GLY A 55 -25.81 -15.79 6.41
N GLU A 56 -24.90 -15.09 7.10
CA GLU A 56 -24.94 -13.64 7.32
C GLU A 56 -24.14 -12.88 6.26
N ARG A 57 -24.67 -11.74 5.80
CA ARG A 57 -23.99 -10.93 4.77
C ARG A 57 -22.77 -10.23 5.34
N THR A 58 -21.58 -10.70 4.95
CA THR A 58 -20.29 -10.13 5.40
C THR A 58 -19.81 -8.97 4.52
N ASN A 59 -20.43 -8.76 3.35
CA ASN A 59 -19.99 -7.78 2.34
C ASN A 59 -18.51 -7.97 1.96
N TRP A 60 -18.06 -9.23 1.86
CA TRP A 60 -16.67 -9.60 1.55
C TRP A 60 -16.09 -8.92 0.31
N GLN A 61 -16.92 -8.62 -0.70
CA GLN A 61 -16.51 -7.90 -1.90
C GLN A 61 -15.94 -6.52 -1.56
N PHE A 62 -16.60 -5.79 -0.65
CA PHE A 62 -16.13 -4.47 -0.23
C PHE A 62 -14.78 -4.56 0.50
N MET A 63 -14.54 -5.61 1.29
CA MET A 63 -13.23 -5.84 1.94
C MET A 63 -12.10 -6.08 0.93
N ILE A 64 -12.40 -6.72 -0.21
CA ILE A 64 -11.41 -6.98 -1.27
C ILE A 64 -11.13 -5.72 -2.10
N PHE A 65 -12.15 -4.91 -2.40
CA PHE A 65 -12.00 -3.74 -3.25
C PHE A 65 -11.51 -2.49 -2.49
N ALA A 66 -11.89 -2.31 -1.23
CA ALA A 66 -11.47 -1.19 -0.39
C ALA A 66 -9.95 -0.91 -0.39
N PRO A 67 -9.05 -1.91 -0.31
CA PRO A 67 -7.60 -1.68 -0.26
C PRO A 67 -6.96 -1.39 -1.63
N THR A 68 -7.70 -1.44 -2.75
CA THR A 68 -7.12 -1.25 -4.09
C THR A 68 -6.42 0.10 -4.29
N GLY A 69 -6.83 1.15 -3.57
CA GLY A 69 -6.14 2.43 -3.57
C GLY A 69 -4.74 2.38 -2.93
N ILE A 70 -4.52 1.49 -1.96
CA ILE A 70 -3.18 1.22 -1.39
C ILE A 70 -2.25 0.64 -2.47
N LEU A 71 -2.76 -0.25 -3.32
CA LEU A 71 -1.99 -0.81 -4.43
C LEU A 71 -1.64 0.26 -5.47
N LEU A 72 -2.60 1.11 -5.84
CA LEU A 72 -2.36 2.23 -6.76
C LEU A 72 -1.30 3.19 -6.22
N PHE A 73 -1.38 3.51 -4.92
CA PHE A 73 -0.35 4.29 -4.23
C PHE A 73 1.03 3.63 -4.33
N ALA A 74 1.12 2.32 -4.06
CA ALA A 74 2.38 1.58 -4.14
C ALA A 74 3.00 1.60 -5.54
N LEU A 75 2.17 1.46 -6.59
CA LEU A 75 2.62 1.55 -7.99
C LEU A 75 3.15 2.94 -8.34
N ILE A 76 2.45 4.00 -7.93
CA ILE A 76 2.91 5.39 -8.14
C ILE A 76 4.22 5.63 -7.39
N GLN A 77 4.31 5.22 -6.13
CA GLN A 77 5.55 5.34 -5.33
C GLN A 77 6.71 4.61 -6.00
N LEU A 78 6.49 3.38 -6.49
CA LEU A 78 7.52 2.58 -7.16
C LEU A 78 7.99 3.24 -8.45
N PHE A 79 7.07 3.79 -9.25
CA PHE A 79 7.42 4.46 -10.50
C PHE A 79 8.28 5.71 -10.27
N TYR A 80 7.90 6.57 -9.33
CA TYR A 80 8.62 7.82 -9.11
C TYR A 80 9.87 7.68 -8.24
N CYS A 81 9.77 6.92 -7.14
CA CYS A 81 10.84 6.86 -6.15
C CYS A 81 11.75 5.64 -6.34
N GLY A 82 11.20 4.52 -6.81
CA GLY A 82 11.98 3.32 -7.13
C GLY A 82 12.71 3.45 -8.47
N LEU A 83 11.95 3.60 -9.57
CA LEU A 83 12.51 3.68 -10.93
C LEU A 83 13.05 5.06 -11.27
N GLY A 84 12.35 6.13 -10.83
CA GLY A 84 12.74 7.52 -11.12
C GLY A 84 13.84 8.09 -10.22
N GLY A 85 14.33 7.35 -9.23
CA GLY A 85 15.42 7.78 -8.33
C GLY A 85 15.09 9.03 -7.48
N LYS A 86 13.81 9.41 -7.38
CA LYS A 86 13.39 10.56 -6.56
C LYS A 86 13.31 10.13 -5.10
N MET A 87 13.76 10.99 -4.19
CA MET A 87 13.62 10.71 -2.74
C MET A 87 12.16 10.70 -2.30
N MET A 88 11.33 11.56 -2.90
CA MET A 88 9.92 11.73 -2.58
C MET A 88 9.11 11.93 -3.87
N LEU A 89 7.80 11.73 -3.77
CA LEU A 89 6.88 12.07 -4.86
C LEU A 89 7.06 13.54 -5.25
N PRO A 90 6.96 13.86 -6.55
CA PRO A 90 7.05 15.24 -7.02
C PRO A 90 5.98 16.10 -6.35
N LYS A 91 6.41 17.25 -5.79
CA LYS A 91 5.51 18.24 -5.22
C LYS A 91 4.52 18.69 -6.31
N GLY A 92 3.22 18.58 -6.04
CA GLY A 92 2.16 18.86 -6.99
C GLY A 92 1.00 17.87 -6.90
N GLY A 93 0.16 17.84 -7.94
CA GLY A 93 -1.08 17.05 -7.95
C GLY A 93 -0.88 15.55 -7.74
N THR A 94 0.20 14.96 -8.27
CA THR A 94 0.49 13.53 -8.14
C THR A 94 0.65 13.10 -6.68
N ASN A 95 1.27 13.94 -5.85
CA ASN A 95 1.48 13.63 -4.44
C ASN A 95 0.17 13.62 -3.65
N TYR A 96 -0.67 14.64 -3.87
CA TYR A 96 -1.98 14.74 -3.24
C TYR A 96 -2.90 13.60 -3.67
N LEU A 97 -2.86 13.21 -4.95
CA LEU A 97 -3.62 12.08 -5.45
C LEU A 97 -3.15 10.76 -4.85
N ALA A 98 -1.85 10.50 -4.82
CA ALA A 98 -1.31 9.24 -4.30
C ALA A 98 -1.60 9.08 -2.80
N TYR A 99 -1.32 10.11 -2.00
CA TYR A 99 -1.64 10.06 -0.57
C TYR A 99 -3.14 10.11 -0.29
N GLY A 100 -3.92 10.83 -1.10
CA GLY A 100 -5.37 10.82 -1.02
C GLY A 100 -5.96 9.43 -1.27
N LEU A 101 -5.52 8.74 -2.32
CA LEU A 101 -5.89 7.36 -2.61
C LEU A 101 -5.52 6.41 -1.47
N PHE A 102 -4.29 6.52 -0.96
CA PHE A 102 -3.85 5.72 0.18
C PHE A 102 -4.72 5.96 1.42
N PHE A 103 -5.01 7.22 1.74
CA PHE A 103 -5.79 7.60 2.91
C PHE A 103 -7.25 7.15 2.82
N ILE A 104 -7.91 7.43 1.69
CA ILE A 104 -9.31 7.00 1.46
C ILE A 104 -9.39 5.47 1.48
N SER A 105 -8.46 4.79 0.81
CA SER A 105 -8.42 3.33 0.79
C SER A 105 -8.17 2.73 2.17
N GLY A 106 -7.33 3.37 2.99
CA GLY A 106 -7.13 3.01 4.39
C GLY A 106 -8.40 3.15 5.22
N ILE A 107 -9.12 4.26 5.09
CA ILE A 107 -10.41 4.47 5.78
C ILE A 107 -11.44 3.43 5.36
N LEU A 108 -11.60 3.19 4.05
CA LEU A 108 -12.55 2.21 3.53
C LEU A 108 -12.21 0.80 4.02
N SER A 109 -10.92 0.45 4.04
CA SER A 109 -10.45 -0.85 4.53
C SER A 109 -10.73 -1.00 6.03
N LEU A 110 -10.51 0.06 6.82
CA LEU A 110 -10.84 0.05 8.24
C LEU A 110 -12.34 -0.14 8.47
N ILE A 111 -13.19 0.61 7.77
CA ILE A 111 -14.65 0.48 7.84
C ILE A 111 -15.08 -0.95 7.46
N ALA A 112 -14.50 -1.52 6.40
CA ALA A 112 -14.80 -2.86 5.95
C ALA A 112 -14.50 -3.91 7.05
N ASN A 113 -13.36 -3.78 7.72
CA ASN A 113 -12.98 -4.67 8.82
C ASN A 113 -13.82 -4.46 10.08
N LEU A 114 -14.17 -3.23 10.43
CA LEU A 114 -15.05 -2.97 11.58
C LEU A 114 -16.44 -3.57 11.37
N ARG A 115 -16.97 -3.51 10.15
CA ARG A 115 -18.23 -4.19 9.79
C ARG A 115 -18.10 -5.70 9.92
N PHE A 116 -17.02 -6.27 9.38
CA PHE A 116 -16.76 -7.71 9.51
C PHE A 116 -16.62 -8.14 10.97
N TYR A 117 -15.93 -7.34 11.78
CA TYR A 117 -15.79 -7.58 13.22
C TYR A 117 -17.16 -7.65 13.91
N GLY A 118 -18.08 -6.74 13.57
CA GLY A 118 -19.47 -6.78 14.06
C GLY A 118 -20.18 -8.10 13.75
N VAL A 119 -20.03 -8.61 12.52
CA VAL A 119 -20.60 -9.92 12.12
C VAL A 119 -19.97 -11.06 12.93
N THR A 120 -18.66 -11.04 13.15
CA THR A 120 -17.97 -12.10 13.91
C THR A 120 -18.23 -12.07 15.41
N LYS A 121 -18.55 -10.90 15.97
CA LYS A 121 -18.78 -10.74 17.41
C LYS A 121 -20.21 -11.13 17.84
N GLY A 122 -21.07 -11.43 16.88
CA GLY A 122 -22.45 -11.86 17.10
C GLY A 122 -23.44 -10.70 17.07
N GLY A 123 -24.54 -10.92 16.35
CA GLY A 123 -25.83 -10.35 16.73
C GLY A 123 -26.32 -10.91 18.05
#